data_AF-A0A949JL20-F1
#
_entry.id   AF-A0A949JL20-F1
#
_cell.length_a   1.000
_cell.length_b   1.000
_cell.length_c   1.000
_cell.angle_alpha   90.00
_cell.angle_beta   90.00
_cell.angle_gamma   90.00
#
_symmetry.space_group_name_H-M   'P 1'
#
loop_
_entity.id
_entity.type
_entity.pdbx_description
1 polymer ?
#
loop_
_entity_poly.entity_id
_entity_poly.type
_entity_poly.pdbx_seq_one_letter_code
_entity_poly.pdbx_strand_id
1 'polypeptide(L)'
;YQVYEKIAAESEKIILVGCWAHARRKFFEAAKASKKTGAAHEGMKKIKELYRVEQELRGEDPEEEAFLKTRREKVEPILTAMKGWLAKKSLTVVPGSLLGKAVGYTLKQWDPLVRYLDHAGLTPDNNAAENAIRPFVLGRNYAQFRIMLSCEWRSGHWSREFSIMPRDTRVSAPAGHVRLSA
;
A
#
# COMPACT_ATOMS: atom_id res chain seq x y z
N TYR A 1 -3.34 -7.62 10.26
CA TYR A 1 -4.80 -7.47 10.14
C TYR A 1 -5.57 -8.15 11.26
N GLN A 2 -5.22 -9.37 11.69
CA GLN A 2 -5.90 -10.08 12.79
C GLN A 2 -6.00 -9.29 14.11
N VAL A 3 -5.01 -8.44 14.43
CA VAL A 3 -5.06 -7.59 15.64
C VAL A 3 -6.20 -6.58 15.58
N TYR A 4 -6.40 -5.93 14.42
CA TYR A 4 -7.48 -4.96 14.25
C TYR A 4 -8.85 -5.63 14.18
N GLU A 5 -8.93 -6.85 13.62
CA GLU A 5 -10.16 -7.67 13.67
C GLU A 5 -10.58 -7.96 15.12
N LYS A 6 -9.63 -8.23 16.03
CA LYS A 6 -9.92 -8.42 17.47
C LYS A 6 -10.37 -7.13 18.16
N ILE A 7 -9.65 -6.04 17.94
CA ILE A 7 -10.01 -4.73 18.55
C ILE A 7 -11.40 -4.27 18.10
N ALA A 8 -11.74 -4.46 16.82
CA ALA A 8 -13.06 -4.15 16.31
C ALA A 8 -14.15 -5.09 16.84
N ALA A 9 -13.81 -6.35 17.13
CA ALA A 9 -14.73 -7.28 17.78
C ALA A 9 -14.94 -6.95 19.27
N GLU A 10 -13.94 -6.36 19.93
CA GLU A 10 -14.00 -5.95 21.34
C GLU A 10 -14.69 -4.60 21.54
N SER A 11 -14.82 -3.77 20.49
CA SER A 11 -15.38 -2.42 20.58
C SER A 11 -16.43 -2.18 19.50
N GLU A 12 -17.70 -2.04 19.91
CA GLU A 12 -18.83 -1.76 18.99
C GLU A 12 -18.72 -0.40 18.27
N LYS A 13 -17.87 0.51 18.75
CA LYS A 13 -17.68 1.85 18.17
C LYS A 13 -16.66 1.90 17.03
N ILE A 14 -15.97 0.79 16.73
CA ILE A 14 -14.89 0.75 15.74
C ILE A 14 -15.33 -0.07 14.55
N ILE A 15 -15.56 0.61 13.43
CA ILE A 15 -15.91 -0.04 12.15
C ILE A 15 -14.64 -0.16 11.30
N LEU A 16 -14.31 -1.40 10.89
CA LEU A 16 -13.19 -1.64 9.98
C LEU A 16 -13.59 -1.35 8.53
N VAL A 17 -12.80 -0.51 7.88
CA VAL A 17 -12.90 -0.21 6.46
C VAL A 17 -11.70 -0.84 5.74
N GLY A 18 -11.98 -1.59 4.68
CA GLY A 18 -10.98 -2.24 3.85
C GLY A 18 -10.40 -1.30 2.82
N CYS A 19 -9.16 -1.55 2.40
CA CYS A 19 -8.48 -0.75 1.39
C CYS A 19 -8.22 -1.59 0.13
N TRP A 20 -8.81 -1.16 -1.00
CA TRP A 20 -8.68 -1.83 -2.30
C TRP A 20 -7.24 -1.87 -2.81
N ALA A 21 -6.37 -0.96 -2.37
CA ALA A 21 -4.95 -1.00 -2.72
C ALA A 21 -4.25 -2.27 -2.22
N HIS A 22 -4.68 -2.83 -1.08
CA HIS A 22 -4.16 -4.11 -0.58
C HIS A 22 -4.60 -5.29 -1.43
N ALA A 23 -5.87 -5.30 -1.85
CA ALA A 23 -6.38 -6.31 -2.78
C ALA A 23 -5.65 -6.21 -4.13
N ARG A 24 -5.50 -4.99 -4.68
CA ARG A 24 -4.79 -4.73 -5.94
C ARG A 24 -3.34 -5.20 -5.90
N ARG A 25 -2.61 -4.92 -4.80
CA ARG A 25 -1.22 -5.39 -4.61
C ARG A 25 -1.11 -6.91 -4.73
N LYS A 26 -2.04 -7.67 -4.16
CA LYS A 26 -2.03 -9.14 -4.26
C LYS A 26 -2.28 -9.64 -5.68
N PHE A 27 -3.21 -9.01 -6.40
CA PHE A 27 -3.43 -9.31 -7.81
C PHE A 27 -2.22 -8.93 -8.66
N PHE A 28 -1.54 -7.83 -8.35
CA PHE A 28 -0.31 -7.41 -9.02
C PHE A 28 0.82 -8.42 -8.80
N GLU A 29 1.05 -8.91 -7.58
CA GLU A 29 2.04 -9.96 -7.32
C GLU A 29 1.72 -11.25 -8.09
N ALA A 30 0.44 -11.63 -8.14
CA ALA A 30 -0.01 -12.78 -8.92
C ALA A 30 0.21 -12.58 -10.44
N ALA A 31 0.00 -11.36 -10.94
CA ALA A 31 0.24 -11.01 -12.33
C ALA A 31 1.74 -10.98 -12.66
N LYS A 32 2.58 -10.45 -11.77
CA LYS A 32 4.04 -10.42 -11.94
C LYS A 32 4.64 -11.82 -12.02
N ALA A 33 4.10 -12.76 -11.23
CA ALA A 33 4.53 -14.15 -11.24
C ALA A 33 4.08 -14.92 -12.51
N SER A 34 3.09 -14.43 -13.25
CA SER A 34 2.56 -15.07 -14.45
C SER A 34 2.81 -14.21 -15.68
N LYS A 35 3.70 -14.64 -16.59
CA LYS A 35 4.02 -13.90 -17.82
C LYS A 35 2.85 -13.75 -18.81
N LYS A 36 1.70 -14.40 -18.57
CA LYS A 36 0.55 -14.37 -19.46
C LYS A 36 -0.56 -13.47 -18.92
N THR A 37 -1.22 -12.75 -19.82
CA THR A 37 -2.50 -12.09 -19.51
C THR A 37 -3.50 -13.16 -19.09
N GLY A 38 -4.08 -13.02 -17.91
CA GLY A 38 -4.95 -14.02 -17.31
C GLY A 38 -5.79 -13.44 -16.19
N ALA A 39 -6.34 -14.31 -15.34
CA ALA A 39 -7.29 -13.92 -14.30
C ALA A 39 -6.76 -12.84 -13.32
N ALA A 40 -5.44 -12.78 -13.08
CA ALA A 40 -4.85 -11.71 -12.26
C ALA A 40 -5.01 -10.32 -12.91
N HIS A 41 -4.84 -10.23 -14.24
CA HIS A 41 -5.02 -9.00 -15.01
C HIS A 41 -6.49 -8.59 -15.10
N GLU A 42 -7.41 -9.57 -15.24
CA GLU A 42 -8.86 -9.32 -15.16
C GLU A 42 -9.25 -8.71 -13.80
N GLY A 43 -8.72 -9.25 -12.69
CA GLY A 43 -8.94 -8.70 -11.36
C GLY A 43 -8.46 -7.26 -11.23
N MET A 44 -7.26 -6.96 -11.73
CA MET A 44 -6.74 -5.59 -11.76
C MET A 44 -7.58 -4.66 -12.63
N LYS A 45 -8.10 -5.13 -13.77
CA LYS A 45 -8.97 -4.33 -14.66
C LYS A 45 -10.26 -3.94 -13.96
N LYS A 46 -10.91 -4.86 -13.24
CA LYS A 46 -12.12 -4.58 -12.46
C LYS A 46 -11.85 -3.56 -11.34
N ILE A 47 -10.73 -3.70 -10.65
CA ILE A 47 -10.33 -2.73 -9.62
C ILE A 47 -10.05 -1.35 -10.26
N LYS A 48 -9.41 -1.31 -11.44
CA LYS A 48 -9.16 -0.05 -12.15
C LYS A 48 -10.45 0.67 -12.54
N GLU A 49 -11.46 -0.08 -12.97
CA GLU A 49 -12.80 0.43 -13.28
C GLU A 49 -13.45 1.08 -12.07
N LEU A 50 -13.36 0.45 -10.89
CA LEU A 50 -13.82 1.02 -9.62
C LEU A 50 -13.18 2.39 -9.34
N TYR A 51 -11.86 2.49 -9.47
CA TYR A 51 -11.13 3.74 -9.24
C TYR A 51 -11.49 4.82 -10.25
N ARG A 52 -11.75 4.45 -11.50
CA ARG A 52 -12.15 5.39 -12.54
C ARG A 52 -13.49 6.05 -12.19
N VAL A 53 -14.50 5.25 -11.84
CA VAL A 53 -15.82 5.77 -11.45
C VAL A 53 -15.72 6.66 -10.23
N GLU A 54 -14.94 6.26 -9.23
CA GLU A 54 -14.73 7.08 -8.03
C GLU A 54 -14.07 8.43 -8.34
N GLN A 55 -13.08 8.46 -9.24
CA GLN A 55 -12.43 9.70 -9.68
C GLN A 55 -13.39 10.62 -10.44
N GLU A 56 -14.19 10.07 -11.35
CA GLU A 56 -15.20 10.82 -12.10
C GLU A 56 -16.20 11.49 -11.14
N LEU A 57 -16.75 10.73 -10.19
CA LEU A 57 -17.74 11.24 -9.22
C LEU A 57 -17.19 12.34 -8.31
N ARG A 58 -15.93 12.24 -7.89
CA ARG A 58 -15.29 13.25 -7.04
C ARG A 58 -14.91 14.52 -7.79
N GLY A 59 -14.80 14.46 -9.12
CA GLY A 59 -14.53 15.63 -9.95
C GLY A 59 -15.74 16.56 -10.12
N GLU A 60 -16.95 16.07 -9.85
CA GLU A 60 -18.21 16.81 -10.04
C GLU A 60 -18.63 17.65 -8.82
N ASP A 61 -17.89 17.57 -7.69
CA ASP A 61 -18.16 18.21 -6.39
C ASP A 61 -19.65 18.29 -5.97
N PRO A 62 -20.40 17.17 -5.96
CA PRO A 62 -21.82 17.18 -5.61
C PRO A 62 -22.04 17.22 -4.09
N GLU A 63 -23.24 17.65 -3.67
CA GLU A 63 -23.71 17.53 -2.28
C GLU A 63 -23.56 16.09 -1.76
N GLU A 64 -23.20 15.92 -0.49
CA GLU A 64 -22.84 14.64 0.12
C GLU A 64 -23.88 13.53 -0.11
N GLU A 65 -25.17 13.83 0.06
CA GLU A 65 -26.24 12.85 -0.13
C GLU A 65 -26.40 12.43 -1.60
N ALA A 66 -26.32 13.40 -2.51
CA ALA A 66 -26.37 13.16 -3.95
C ALA A 66 -25.15 12.37 -4.43
N PHE A 67 -23.97 12.65 -3.86
CA PHE A 67 -22.74 11.91 -4.11
C PHE A 67 -22.88 10.43 -3.69
N LEU A 68 -23.35 10.16 -2.47
CA LEU A 68 -23.53 8.81 -1.95
C LEU A 68 -24.51 8.00 -2.79
N LYS A 69 -25.63 8.61 -3.18
CA LYS A 69 -26.64 7.97 -4.04
C LYS A 69 -26.04 7.60 -5.40
N THR A 70 -25.43 8.56 -6.10
CA THR A 70 -24.84 8.33 -7.42
C THR A 70 -23.69 7.32 -7.35
N ARG A 71 -22.91 7.36 -6.27
CA ARG A 71 -21.86 6.38 -6.00
C ARG A 71 -22.42 4.98 -5.90
N ARG A 72 -23.47 4.74 -5.10
CA ARG A 72 -24.10 3.41 -5.00
C ARG A 72 -24.61 2.95 -6.36
N GLU A 73 -25.35 3.80 -7.06
CA GLU A 73 -25.92 3.48 -8.37
C GLU A 73 -24.86 3.03 -9.40
N LYS A 74 -23.71 3.71 -9.46
CA LYS A 74 -22.63 3.37 -10.41
C LYS A 74 -21.72 2.24 -9.92
N VAL A 75 -21.43 2.18 -8.62
CA VAL A 75 -20.39 1.29 -8.07
C VAL A 75 -20.92 -0.08 -7.66
N GLU A 76 -22.14 -0.14 -7.12
CA GLU A 76 -22.78 -1.39 -6.69
C GLU A 76 -22.88 -2.47 -7.78
N PRO A 77 -23.24 -2.17 -9.05
CA PRO A 77 -23.21 -3.17 -10.11
C PRO A 77 -21.79 -3.69 -10.40
N ILE A 78 -20.77 -2.83 -10.32
CA ILE A 78 -19.36 -3.20 -10.55
C ILE A 78 -18.91 -4.18 -9.45
N LEU A 79 -19.21 -3.86 -8.19
CA LEU A 79 -18.89 -4.70 -7.05
C LEU A 79 -19.64 -6.04 -7.10
N THR A 80 -20.91 -6.03 -7.47
CA THR A 80 -21.70 -7.26 -7.63
C THR A 80 -21.11 -8.17 -8.70
N ALA A 81 -20.78 -7.61 -9.87
CA ALA A 81 -20.12 -8.34 -10.95
C ALA A 81 -18.73 -8.86 -10.52
N MET A 82 -17.99 -8.08 -9.73
CA MET A 82 -16.70 -8.48 -9.18
C MET A 82 -16.84 -9.62 -8.16
N LYS A 83 -17.82 -9.56 -7.25
CA LYS A 83 -18.09 -10.63 -6.26
C LYS A 83 -18.43 -11.94 -6.95
N GLY A 84 -19.31 -11.90 -7.95
CA GLY A 84 -19.68 -13.07 -8.75
C GLY A 84 -18.49 -13.67 -9.49
N TRP A 85 -17.62 -12.83 -10.06
CA TRP A 85 -16.38 -13.27 -10.70
C TRP A 85 -15.41 -13.91 -9.69
N LEU A 86 -15.21 -13.30 -8.51
CA LEU A 86 -14.36 -13.84 -7.46
C LEU A 86 -14.87 -15.19 -6.94
N ALA A 87 -16.18 -15.32 -6.72
CA ALA A 87 -16.79 -16.58 -6.28
C ALA A 87 -16.55 -17.71 -7.29
N LYS A 88 -16.79 -17.45 -8.59
CA LYS A 88 -16.51 -18.44 -9.66
C LYS A 88 -15.03 -18.81 -9.70
N LYS A 89 -14.14 -17.81 -9.60
CA LYS A 89 -12.69 -18.07 -9.59
C LYS A 89 -12.26 -18.86 -8.37
N SER A 90 -12.84 -18.62 -7.20
CA SER A 90 -12.50 -19.33 -5.96
C SER A 90 -12.65 -20.85 -6.07
N LEU A 91 -13.59 -21.33 -6.90
CA LEU A 91 -13.81 -22.76 -7.16
C LEU A 91 -12.77 -23.38 -8.09
N THR A 92 -12.12 -22.56 -8.92
CA THR A 92 -11.16 -23.00 -9.95
C THR A 92 -9.70 -22.82 -9.54
N VAL A 93 -9.41 -21.92 -8.59
CA VAL A 93 -8.04 -21.55 -8.24
C VAL A 93 -7.54 -22.38 -7.07
N VAL A 94 -6.31 -22.87 -7.17
CA VAL A 94 -5.66 -23.56 -6.05
C VAL A 94 -5.38 -22.54 -4.93
N PRO A 95 -5.84 -22.76 -3.68
CA PRO A 95 -5.69 -21.80 -2.58
C PRO A 95 -4.24 -21.38 -2.29
N GLY A 96 -3.28 -22.29 -2.50
CA GLY A 96 -1.85 -22.03 -2.28
C GLY A 96 -1.19 -21.13 -3.34
N SER A 97 -1.82 -20.98 -4.51
CA SER A 97 -1.29 -20.14 -5.59
C SER A 97 -1.38 -18.64 -5.24
N LEU A 98 -0.53 -17.81 -5.85
CA LEU A 98 -0.59 -16.35 -5.64
C LEU A 98 -1.95 -15.76 -6.02
N LEU A 99 -2.56 -16.28 -7.09
CA LEU A 99 -3.92 -15.91 -7.49
C LEU A 99 -4.96 -16.36 -6.46
N GLY A 100 -4.86 -17.59 -5.95
CA GLY A 100 -5.74 -18.12 -4.89
C GLY A 100 -5.66 -17.28 -3.61
N LYS A 101 -4.44 -16.86 -3.22
CA LYS A 101 -4.23 -15.93 -2.09
C LYS A 101 -4.86 -14.56 -2.34
N ALA A 102 -4.81 -14.04 -3.56
CA ALA A 102 -5.44 -12.77 -3.92
C ALA A 102 -6.96 -12.84 -3.87
N VAL A 103 -7.55 -13.89 -4.47
CA VAL A 103 -9.01 -14.13 -4.48
C VAL A 103 -9.50 -14.38 -3.05
N GLY A 104 -8.86 -15.27 -2.30
CA GLY A 104 -9.24 -15.60 -0.94
C GLY A 104 -9.15 -14.41 0.01
N TYR A 105 -8.10 -13.58 -0.12
CA TYR A 105 -8.01 -12.34 0.66
C TYR A 105 -9.16 -11.38 0.35
N THR A 106 -9.45 -11.17 -0.95
CA THR A 106 -10.48 -10.21 -1.38
C THR A 106 -11.87 -10.66 -0.93
N LEU A 107 -12.16 -11.96 -1.01
CA LEU A 107 -13.41 -12.52 -0.50
C LEU A 107 -13.51 -12.43 1.02
N LYS A 108 -12.43 -12.72 1.76
CA LYS A 108 -12.42 -12.61 3.24
C LYS A 108 -12.65 -11.17 3.70
N GLN A 109 -12.14 -10.19 2.96
CA GLN A 109 -12.22 -8.77 3.32
C GLN A 109 -13.36 -8.05 2.59
N TRP A 110 -14.31 -8.78 2.00
CA TRP A 110 -15.34 -8.20 1.15
C TRP A 110 -16.18 -7.15 1.89
N ASP A 111 -16.70 -7.47 3.07
CA ASP A 111 -17.58 -6.56 3.81
C ASP A 111 -16.85 -5.27 4.21
N PRO A 112 -15.63 -5.31 4.79
CA PRO A 112 -14.82 -4.10 4.96
C PRO A 112 -14.57 -3.33 3.66
N LEU A 113 -14.35 -4.00 2.53
CA LEU A 113 -14.03 -3.37 1.25
C LEU A 113 -15.21 -2.63 0.62
N VAL A 114 -16.46 -2.97 0.95
CA VAL A 114 -17.66 -2.31 0.40
C VAL A 114 -18.19 -1.19 1.29
N ARG A 115 -17.83 -1.17 2.58
CA ARG A 115 -18.29 -0.16 3.56
C ARG A 115 -17.96 1.28 3.21
N TYR A 116 -16.97 1.55 2.36
CA TYR A 116 -16.70 2.93 1.95
C TYR A 116 -17.87 3.55 1.17
N LEU A 117 -18.80 2.74 0.65
CA LEU A 117 -20.03 3.22 0.02
C LEU A 117 -21.00 3.88 1.00
N ASP A 118 -20.83 3.67 2.30
CA ASP A 118 -21.73 4.18 3.33
C ASP A 118 -21.41 5.62 3.75
N HIS A 119 -20.21 6.15 3.43
CA HIS A 119 -19.76 7.48 3.85
C HIS A 119 -19.00 8.23 2.74
N ALA A 120 -19.30 9.51 2.52
CA ALA A 120 -18.71 10.28 1.42
C ALA A 120 -17.22 10.59 1.63
N GLY A 121 -16.84 10.85 2.88
CA GLY A 121 -15.45 11.10 3.28
C GLY A 121 -14.53 9.89 3.10
N LEU A 122 -15.07 8.67 2.97
CA LEU A 122 -14.26 7.47 2.75
C LEU A 122 -13.92 7.30 1.27
N THR A 123 -12.67 6.93 1.02
CA THR A 123 -12.14 6.57 -0.29
C THR A 123 -11.89 5.06 -0.39
N PRO A 124 -11.90 4.47 -1.61
CA PRO A 124 -11.59 3.07 -1.81
C PRO A 124 -10.18 2.65 -1.32
N ASP A 125 -9.26 3.61 -1.18
CA ASP A 125 -7.95 3.39 -0.60
C ASP A 125 -7.67 4.31 0.59
N ASN A 126 -6.69 3.90 1.41
CA ASN A 126 -6.22 4.64 2.57
C ASN A 126 -4.86 5.32 2.28
N ASN A 127 -4.53 5.58 1.02
CA ASN A 127 -3.18 6.03 0.65
C ASN A 127 -2.85 7.40 1.27
N ALA A 128 -3.85 8.26 1.46
CA ALA A 128 -3.67 9.56 2.11
C ALA A 128 -3.16 9.41 3.56
N ALA A 129 -3.81 8.55 4.36
CA ALA A 129 -3.37 8.30 5.73
C ALA A 129 -2.03 7.55 5.78
N GLU A 130 -1.82 6.57 4.89
CA GLU A 130 -0.54 5.86 4.78
C GLU A 130 0.60 6.83 4.47
N ASN A 131 0.39 7.78 3.55
CA ASN A 131 1.37 8.81 3.20
C ASN A 131 1.60 9.82 4.31
N ALA A 132 0.58 10.21 5.08
CA ALA A 132 0.72 11.10 6.22
C ALA A 132 1.59 10.50 7.33
N ILE A 133 1.50 9.18 7.55
CA ILE A 133 2.27 8.46 8.58
C ILE A 133 3.68 8.06 8.07
N ARG A 134 3.87 7.97 6.74
CA ARG A 134 5.11 7.52 6.12
C ARG A 134 6.39 8.25 6.61
N PRO A 135 6.43 9.58 6.80
CA PRO A 135 7.62 10.27 7.29
C PRO A 135 8.08 9.76 8.65
N PHE A 136 7.14 9.46 9.54
CA PHE A 136 7.44 8.95 10.88
C PHE A 136 8.01 7.53 10.85
N VAL A 137 7.44 6.66 10.00
CA VAL A 137 7.93 5.28 9.82
C VAL A 137 9.33 5.27 9.20
N LEU A 138 9.56 6.12 8.20
CA LEU A 138 10.87 6.27 7.58
C LEU A 138 11.91 6.80 8.57
N GLY A 139 11.57 7.81 9.39
CA GLY A 139 12.45 8.35 10.43
C GLY A 139 12.94 7.29 11.42
N ARG A 140 12.09 6.32 11.80
CA ARG A 140 12.48 5.18 12.64
C ARG A 140 13.49 4.25 11.96
N ASN A 141 13.33 4.02 10.66
CA ASN A 141 14.29 3.22 9.89
C ASN A 141 15.61 3.96 9.71
N TYR A 142 15.60 5.28 9.48
CA TYR A 142 16.83 6.09 9.40
C TYR A 142 17.58 6.21 10.73
N ALA A 143 16.91 6.09 11.88
CA ALA A 143 17.59 6.06 13.18
C ALA A 143 18.58 4.88 13.31
N GLN A 144 18.35 3.80 12.57
CA GLN A 144 19.26 2.64 12.45
C GLN A 144 20.46 2.90 11.53
N PHE A 145 20.50 4.05 10.84
CA PHE A 145 21.59 4.42 9.95
C PHE A 145 22.28 5.68 10.43
N ARG A 146 23.60 5.74 10.25
CA ARG A 146 24.41 6.94 10.46
C ARG A 146 24.68 7.54 9.09
N ILE A 147 24.31 8.81 8.93
CA ILE A 147 24.67 9.61 7.76
C ILE A 147 25.97 10.32 8.09
N MET A 148 27.05 9.95 7.39
CA MET A 148 28.36 10.59 7.53
C MET A 148 28.61 11.42 6.27
N LEU A 149 28.86 12.71 6.45
CA LEU A 149 29.57 13.49 5.44
C LEU A 149 31.06 13.38 5.73
N SER A 150 31.79 12.73 4.83
CA SER A 150 33.24 12.82 4.81
C SER A 150 33.65 13.99 3.93
N CYS A 151 34.46 14.90 4.46
CA CYS A 151 35.15 15.93 3.70
C CYS A 151 36.62 15.52 3.63
N GLU A 152 37.08 15.09 2.47
CA GLU A 152 38.48 14.74 2.24
C GLU A 152 39.10 15.76 1.30
N TRP A 153 40.25 16.31 1.68
CA TRP A 153 41.03 17.16 0.81
C TRP A 153 41.92 16.28 -0.06
N ARG A 154 41.67 16.26 -1.37
CA ARG A 154 42.46 15.48 -2.34
C ARG A 154 42.90 16.39 -3.48
N SER A 155 44.20 16.40 -3.76
CA SER A 155 44.79 17.05 -4.94
C SER A 155 44.31 18.49 -5.20
N GLY A 156 44.27 19.33 -4.16
CA GLY A 156 43.93 20.75 -4.32
C GLY A 156 42.43 21.09 -4.27
N HIS A 157 41.54 20.12 -4.09
CA HIS A 157 40.09 20.32 -4.04
C HIS A 157 39.46 19.55 -2.86
N TRP A 158 38.39 20.11 -2.30
CA TRP A 158 37.58 19.48 -1.25
C TRP A 158 36.53 18.56 -1.88
N SER A 159 36.70 17.25 -1.73
CA SER A 159 35.68 16.28 -2.11
C SER A 159 34.75 16.01 -0.93
N ARG A 160 33.44 16.01 -1.19
CA ARG A 160 32.41 15.61 -0.22
C ARG A 160 31.86 14.26 -0.64
N GLU A 161 32.03 13.26 0.20
CA GLU A 161 31.47 11.94 -0.03
C GLU A 161 30.37 11.65 1.01
N PHE A 162 29.21 11.25 0.50
CA PHE A 162 28.04 10.97 1.31
C PHE A 162 27.90 9.45 1.48
N SER A 163 27.97 8.98 2.73
CA SER A 163 27.84 7.56 3.04
C SER A 163 26.74 7.31 4.06
N ILE A 164 25.89 6.32 3.78
CA ILE A 164 24.85 5.81 4.68
C ILE A 164 25.32 4.44 5.16
N MET A 165 25.58 4.31 6.46
CA MET A 165 25.99 3.03 7.07
C MET A 165 25.05 2.64 8.21
N PRO A 166 24.85 1.34 8.49
CA PRO A 166 24.18 0.91 9.72
C PRO A 166 24.84 1.53 10.96
N ARG A 167 24.04 1.89 11.96
CA ARG A 167 24.50 2.57 13.19
C ARG A 167 25.55 1.75 13.95
N ASP A 168 25.47 0.43 13.89
CA ASP A 168 26.38 -0.50 14.58
C ASP A 168 27.70 -0.75 13.82
N THR A 169 27.86 -0.18 12.62
CA THR A 169 29.11 -0.29 11.88
C THR A 169 30.22 0.47 12.61
N ARG A 170 31.19 -0.27 13.17
CA ARG A 170 32.42 0.32 13.72
C ARG A 170 33.17 1.03 12.60
N VAL A 171 33.20 2.36 12.65
CA VAL A 171 34.07 3.16 11.80
C VAL A 171 35.49 3.00 12.37
N SER A 172 36.32 2.17 11.76
CA SER A 172 37.76 2.20 12.02
C SER A 172 38.28 3.54 11.50
N ALA A 173 38.84 4.37 12.38
CA ALA A 173 39.52 5.59 11.99
C ALA A 173 40.60 5.26 10.94
N PRO A 174 40.77 6.05 9.88
CA PRO A 174 41.87 5.85 8.95
C PRO A 174 43.18 5.96 9.73
N ALA A 175 43.94 4.86 9.79
CA ALA A 175 45.27 4.85 10.33
C ALA A 175 46.17 5.69 9.42
N GLY A 176 46.51 6.91 9.85
CA GLY A 176 47.49 7.72 9.14
C GLY A 176 47.37 9.20 9.43
N HIS A 177 48.10 9.67 10.44
CA HIS A 177 49.14 10.68 10.28
C HIS A 177 49.96 10.75 11.56
N VAL A 178 51.05 9.97 11.60
CA VAL A 178 52.16 10.25 12.50
C VAL A 178 52.91 11.44 11.92
N ARG A 179 52.84 12.59 12.59
CA ARG A 179 53.92 13.58 12.56
C ARG A 179 54.35 13.82 14.00
N LEU A 180 55.32 13.04 14.44
CA LEU A 180 56.28 13.46 15.43
C LEU A 180 57.50 13.95 14.68
N SER A 181 57.90 15.21 14.89
CA SER A 181 59.28 15.65 15.06
C SER A 181 59.28 17.12 15.46
N ALA A 182 60.24 17.44 16.35
CA ALA A 182 60.40 18.64 17.16
C ALA A 182 60.40 19.98 16.40
#